data_AF-A0A1S2MBX0-F1
#
_entry.id   AF-A0A1S2MBX0-F1
#
_cell.length_a   1.000
_cell.length_b   1.000
_cell.length_c   1.000
_cell.angle_alpha   90.00
_cell.angle_beta   90.00
_cell.angle_gamma   90.00
#
_symmetry.space_group_name_H-M   'P 1'
#
loop_
_entity.id
_entity.type
_entity.pdbx_description
1 polymer ?
#
loop_
_entity_poly.entity_id
_entity_poly.type
_entity_poly.pdbx_seq_one_letter_code
_entity_poly.pdbx_strand_id
1 'polypeptide(L)'
;MNDKDRELEKKLGTMEKPSLHPEKKEAIHQLLMKVNNKYKRKKRSRSIMKRFVAGLTGVAAIVLLVFFIMTSSNEKPLDHTIEEPIPDETVTIENPETDKEQNEITDNEKDEISDQEKDVKKEPDKATSNPFEKYQVFSDYMLEHPGYLSEARTFYKIENTNYFLAYGHQAHAVNRYELFEVKDNTVTLIRSVVDDADFERIESIVHLDNWKELMIDYLLKEVKPTEEIFFSFDNPQSETEVTIEDQSYMLFPINVTKDKIYFFKEGEGLWVKLYKDEATINMYGEEQKAIRIQE
;
A
#
# COMPACT_ATOMS: atom_id res chain seq x y z
N MET A 1 9.22 -25.43 -40.39
CA MET A 1 8.39 -26.18 -39.44
C MET A 1 9.23 -27.35 -38.99
N ASN A 2 9.66 -27.33 -37.73
CA ASN A 2 10.66 -28.24 -37.20
C ASN A 2 10.00 -29.60 -36.89
N ASP A 3 10.75 -30.70 -36.92
CA ASP A 3 10.17 -32.05 -36.71
C ASP A 3 9.50 -32.18 -35.32
N LYS A 4 9.96 -31.38 -34.35
CA LYS A 4 9.34 -31.24 -33.03
C LYS A 4 7.93 -30.62 -33.07
N ASP A 5 7.71 -29.63 -33.94
CA ASP A 5 6.40 -28.97 -34.09
C ASP A 5 5.38 -29.95 -34.67
N ARG A 6 5.85 -30.78 -35.61
CA ARG A 6 5.04 -31.80 -36.28
C ARG A 6 4.68 -32.96 -35.35
N GLU A 7 5.55 -33.29 -34.40
CA GLU A 7 5.29 -34.29 -33.36
C GLU A 7 4.31 -33.77 -32.29
N LEU A 8 4.40 -32.48 -31.95
CA LEU A 8 3.51 -31.80 -31.02
C LEU A 8 2.08 -31.68 -31.57
N GLU A 9 1.92 -31.28 -32.84
CA GLU A 9 0.60 -31.26 -33.51
C GLU A 9 -0.03 -32.65 -33.58
N LYS A 10 0.78 -33.69 -33.80
CA LYS A 10 0.29 -35.07 -33.81
C LYS A 10 -0.21 -35.51 -32.45
N LYS A 11 0.48 -35.14 -31.36
CA LYS A 11 0.05 -35.40 -29.97
C LYS A 11 -1.21 -34.60 -29.60
N LEU A 12 -1.30 -33.34 -30.00
CA LEU A 12 -2.48 -32.49 -29.76
C LEU A 12 -3.70 -32.96 -30.55
N GLY A 13 -3.50 -33.50 -31.76
CA GLY A 13 -4.57 -34.08 -32.58
C GLY A 13 -5.14 -35.40 -32.03
N THR A 14 -4.38 -36.13 -31.22
CA THR A 14 -4.81 -37.41 -30.61
C THR A 14 -5.34 -37.26 -29.18
N MET A 15 -5.21 -36.09 -28.55
CA MET A 15 -5.85 -35.82 -27.27
C MET A 15 -7.36 -35.67 -27.48
N GLU A 16 -8.17 -36.33 -26.64
CA GLU A 16 -9.61 -36.11 -26.62
C GLU A 16 -9.85 -34.62 -26.31
N LYS A 17 -10.44 -33.91 -27.28
CA LYS A 17 -10.87 -32.53 -27.05
C LYS A 17 -11.80 -32.54 -25.84
N PRO A 18 -11.53 -31.76 -24.78
CA PRO A 18 -12.40 -31.74 -23.61
C PRO A 18 -13.81 -31.36 -24.07
N SER A 19 -14.68 -32.36 -24.08
CA SER A 19 -16.07 -32.22 -24.49
C SER A 19 -16.80 -31.52 -23.36
N LEU A 20 -16.77 -30.19 -23.36
CA LEU A 20 -17.78 -29.43 -22.65
C LEU A 20 -19.09 -29.72 -23.35
N HIS A 21 -19.95 -30.51 -22.68
CA HIS A 21 -21.32 -30.74 -23.12
C HIS A 21 -21.94 -29.41 -23.62
N PRO A 22 -22.61 -29.39 -24.78
CA PRO A 22 -23.12 -28.16 -25.40
C PRO A 22 -23.91 -27.27 -24.43
N GLU A 23 -24.65 -27.90 -23.52
CA GLU A 23 -25.42 -27.24 -22.45
C GLU A 23 -24.56 -26.45 -21.47
N LYS A 24 -23.38 -26.96 -21.07
CA LYS A 24 -22.45 -26.25 -20.19
C LYS A 24 -21.80 -25.06 -20.89
N LYS A 25 -21.47 -25.21 -22.18
CA LYS A 25 -20.93 -24.12 -23.00
C LYS A 25 -21.95 -22.99 -23.15
N GLU A 26 -23.22 -23.33 -23.38
CA GLU A 26 -24.30 -22.37 -23.48
C GLU A 26 -24.60 -21.70 -22.14
N ALA A 27 -24.58 -22.44 -21.03
CA ALA A 27 -24.73 -21.89 -19.68
C ALA A 27 -23.63 -20.87 -19.34
N ILE A 28 -22.36 -21.18 -19.65
CA ILE A 28 -21.23 -20.26 -19.45
C ILE A 28 -21.39 -19.03 -20.33
N HIS A 29 -21.78 -19.21 -21.61
CA HIS A 29 -22.01 -18.09 -22.52
C HIS A 29 -23.14 -17.17 -22.05
N GLN A 30 -24.26 -17.73 -21.59
CA GLN A 30 -25.38 -16.97 -21.03
C GLN A 30 -24.99 -16.24 -19.74
N LEU A 31 -24.17 -16.85 -18.88
CA LEU A 31 -23.67 -16.23 -17.65
C LEU A 31 -22.76 -15.04 -17.96
N LEU A 32 -21.81 -15.20 -18.89
CA LEU A 32 -20.95 -14.12 -19.37
C LEU A 32 -21.75 -12.97 -20.01
N MET A 33 -22.77 -13.29 -20.81
CA MET A 33 -23.67 -12.29 -21.40
C MET A 33 -24.50 -11.54 -20.34
N LYS A 34 -25.00 -12.24 -19.32
CA LYS A 34 -25.71 -11.61 -18.18
C LYS A 34 -24.79 -10.67 -17.40
N VAL A 35 -23.55 -11.09 -17.12
CA VAL A 35 -22.55 -10.26 -16.42
C VAL A 35 -22.21 -9.02 -17.25
N ASN A 36 -21.94 -9.17 -18.55
CA ASN A 36 -21.64 -8.05 -19.44
C ASN A 36 -22.82 -7.06 -19.55
N ASN A 37 -24.05 -7.56 -19.65
CA ASN A 37 -25.24 -6.70 -19.70
C ASN A 37 -25.51 -5.97 -18.37
N LYS A 38 -25.29 -6.63 -17.23
CA LYS A 38 -25.37 -6.01 -15.90
C LYS A 38 -24.32 -4.91 -15.75
N TYR A 39 -23.11 -5.16 -16.23
CA TYR A 39 -22.01 -4.20 -16.24
C TYR A 39 -22.31 -2.98 -17.13
N LYS A 40 -22.77 -3.18 -18.37
CA LYS A 40 -23.17 -2.10 -19.29
C LYS A 40 -24.30 -1.24 -18.72
N ARG A 41 -25.31 -1.85 -18.07
CA ARG A 41 -26.38 -1.10 -17.40
C ARG A 41 -25.86 -0.25 -16.23
N LYS A 42 -24.99 -0.80 -15.38
CA LYS A 42 -24.38 -0.09 -14.25
C LYS A 42 -23.46 1.06 -14.72
N LYS A 43 -22.73 0.88 -15.81
CA LYS A 43 -21.91 1.94 -16.43
C LYS A 43 -22.79 3.08 -16.98
N ARG A 44 -23.90 2.75 -17.64
CA ARG A 44 -24.85 3.74 -18.18
C ARG A 44 -25.55 4.52 -17.07
N SER A 45 -25.96 3.89 -15.98
CA SER A 45 -26.58 4.60 -14.84
C SER A 45 -25.61 5.56 -14.15
N ARG A 46 -24.34 5.14 -13.94
CA ARG A 46 -23.29 6.01 -13.38
C ARG A 46 -22.97 7.20 -14.26
N SER A 47 -22.92 7.01 -15.59
CA SER A 47 -22.76 8.11 -16.55
C SER A 47 -23.88 9.14 -16.46
N ILE A 48 -25.12 8.70 -16.29
CA ILE A 48 -26.27 9.61 -16.12
C ILE A 48 -26.17 10.34 -14.77
N MET A 49 -25.81 9.65 -13.69
CA MET A 49 -25.65 10.24 -12.36
C MET A 49 -24.54 11.29 -12.30
N LYS A 50 -23.39 11.05 -12.94
CA LYS A 50 -22.31 12.07 -13.05
C LYS A 50 -22.77 13.33 -13.78
N ARG A 51 -23.61 13.21 -14.82
CA ARG A 51 -24.18 14.38 -15.53
C ARG A 51 -25.18 15.14 -14.67
N PHE A 52 -25.97 14.45 -13.86
CA PHE A 52 -26.90 15.08 -12.90
C PHE A 52 -26.16 15.83 -11.79
N VAL A 53 -25.12 15.22 -11.19
CA VAL A 53 -24.32 15.86 -10.14
C VAL A 53 -23.57 17.08 -10.68
N ALA A 54 -22.95 16.98 -11.86
CA ALA A 54 -22.29 18.12 -12.51
C ALA A 54 -23.25 19.29 -12.78
N GLY A 55 -24.50 19.00 -13.14
CA GLY A 55 -25.56 20.01 -13.31
C GLY A 55 -25.92 20.72 -12.00
N LEU A 56 -26.03 19.98 -10.89
CA LEU A 56 -26.34 20.54 -9.57
C LEU A 56 -25.21 21.42 -9.02
N THR A 57 -23.95 21.00 -9.17
CA THR A 57 -22.78 21.81 -8.77
C THR A 57 -22.68 23.12 -9.55
N GLY A 58 -23.07 23.12 -10.83
CA GLY A 58 -23.10 24.35 -11.64
C GLY A 58 -24.12 25.37 -11.12
N VAL A 59 -25.31 24.91 -10.74
CA VAL A 59 -26.37 25.79 -10.17
C VAL A 59 -25.93 26.36 -8.82
N ALA A 60 -25.31 25.56 -7.95
CA ALA A 60 -24.82 26.02 -6.65
C ALA A 60 -23.73 27.10 -6.79
N ALA A 61 -22.81 26.96 -7.75
CA ALA A 61 -21.78 27.95 -8.02
C ALA A 61 -22.35 29.30 -8.49
N ILE A 62 -23.40 29.26 -9.33
CA ILE A 62 -24.08 30.47 -9.80
C ILE A 62 -24.79 31.18 -8.64
N VAL A 63 -25.45 30.43 -7.75
CA VAL A 63 -26.12 31.01 -6.57
C VAL A 63 -25.11 31.69 -5.63
N LEU A 64 -23.96 31.06 -5.37
CA LEU A 64 -22.89 31.65 -4.56
C LEU A 64 -22.32 32.93 -5.18
N LEU A 65 -22.15 32.95 -6.51
CA LEU A 65 -21.61 34.11 -7.22
C LEU A 65 -22.60 35.29 -7.21
N VAL A 66 -23.91 35.03 -7.35
CA VAL A 66 -24.94 36.06 -7.20
C VAL A 66 -24.99 36.60 -5.77
N PHE A 67 -24.86 35.73 -4.77
CA PHE A 67 -24.82 36.14 -3.36
C PHE A 67 -23.61 37.04 -3.08
N PHE A 68 -22.43 36.68 -3.60
CA PHE A 68 -21.20 37.46 -3.44
C PHE A 68 -21.30 38.87 -4.07
N ILE A 69 -21.89 38.99 -5.26
CA ILE A 69 -22.11 40.28 -5.93
C ILE A 69 -23.08 41.17 -5.14
N MET A 70 -24.17 40.58 -4.60
CA MET A 70 -25.12 41.32 -3.77
C MET A 70 -24.50 41.82 -2.46
N THR A 71 -23.62 41.04 -1.82
CA THR A 71 -22.99 41.45 -0.56
C THR A 71 -21.82 42.41 -0.75
N SER A 72 -21.08 42.31 -1.87
CA SER A 72 -19.90 43.15 -2.14
C SER A 72 -20.23 44.57 -2.59
N SER A 73 -21.46 44.86 -3.04
CA SER A 73 -21.82 46.18 -3.58
C SER A 73 -22.23 47.20 -2.51
N ASN A 74 -22.06 46.88 -1.21
CA ASN A 74 -22.57 47.72 -0.11
C ASN A 74 -21.49 48.34 0.79
N GLU A 75 -20.21 48.26 0.42
CA GLU A 75 -19.13 48.92 1.16
C GLU A 75 -18.74 50.25 0.51
N LYS A 76 -19.00 51.36 1.22
CA LYS A 76 -18.53 52.70 0.87
C LYS A 76 -17.01 52.76 0.99
N PRO A 77 -16.29 53.44 0.07
CA PRO A 77 -14.84 53.53 0.14
C PRO A 77 -14.44 54.46 1.29
N LEU A 78 -13.57 53.97 2.18
CA LEU A 78 -12.81 54.82 3.10
C LEU A 78 -11.65 55.48 2.35
N ASP A 79 -11.60 56.79 2.49
CA ASP A 79 -10.57 57.70 2.02
C ASP A 79 -9.32 57.55 2.89
N HIS A 80 -8.17 57.17 2.30
CA HIS A 80 -6.87 57.33 2.93
C HIS A 80 -5.79 57.71 1.90
N THR A 81 -5.53 59.01 1.87
CA THR A 81 -4.32 59.65 1.35
C THR A 81 -3.17 59.45 2.33
N ILE A 82 -1.95 59.17 1.84
CA ILE A 82 -0.66 59.88 2.11
C ILE A 82 0.58 58.98 1.84
N GLU A 83 1.35 59.43 0.84
CA GLU A 83 2.82 59.53 0.67
C GLU A 83 3.78 58.31 0.70
N GLU A 84 4.44 58.08 -0.44
CA GLU A 84 5.79 57.48 -0.55
C GLU A 84 6.88 58.47 -0.10
N PRO A 85 8.07 57.98 0.32
CA PRO A 85 9.23 58.09 -0.59
C PRO A 85 10.21 56.89 -0.61
N ILE A 86 11.03 56.94 -1.67
CA ILE A 86 12.00 56.01 -2.30
C ILE A 86 13.31 55.78 -1.47
N PRO A 87 14.13 54.73 -1.78
CA PRO A 87 15.13 54.08 -0.92
C PRO A 87 16.60 54.49 -1.20
N ASP A 88 17.57 54.10 -0.34
CA ASP A 88 18.92 53.67 -0.80
C ASP A 88 19.84 52.97 0.23
N GLU A 89 20.58 51.99 -0.31
CA GLU A 89 21.96 51.48 -0.08
C GLU A 89 22.59 51.05 1.29
N THR A 90 22.89 49.73 1.35
CA THR A 90 24.17 49.00 1.68
C THR A 90 25.04 49.32 2.92
N VAL A 91 25.49 48.26 3.64
CA VAL A 91 26.92 47.80 3.82
C VAL A 91 27.04 46.70 4.92
N THR A 92 27.30 45.45 4.48
CA THR A 92 28.38 44.48 4.80
C THR A 92 29.10 44.40 6.19
N ILE A 93 28.97 43.22 6.83
CA ILE A 93 29.95 42.30 7.52
C ILE A 93 30.93 42.85 8.60
N GLU A 94 30.95 42.24 9.81
CA GLU A 94 32.10 41.45 10.35
C GLU A 94 31.86 40.82 11.74
N ASN A 95 32.22 39.54 11.82
CA ASN A 95 32.42 38.71 13.00
C ASN A 95 33.72 39.14 13.71
N PRO A 96 33.95 38.81 14.99
CA PRO A 96 34.98 37.79 15.21
C PRO A 96 34.75 36.85 16.39
N GLU A 97 35.31 35.64 16.24
CA GLU A 97 35.53 34.63 17.26
C GLU A 97 36.71 34.97 18.21
N THR A 98 36.69 34.30 19.37
CA THR A 98 37.79 33.52 20.02
C THR A 98 38.40 33.98 21.36
N ASP A 99 38.23 33.07 22.34
CA ASP A 99 39.22 32.43 23.26
C ASP A 99 39.58 32.96 24.67
N LYS A 100 39.35 32.04 25.64
CA LYS A 100 40.16 31.61 26.84
C LYS A 100 40.50 32.66 27.92
N GLU A 101 40.67 32.41 29.21
CA GLU A 101 40.81 31.30 30.19
C GLU A 101 40.68 32.03 31.58
N GLN A 102 40.25 31.50 32.74
CA GLN A 102 40.97 30.58 33.64
C GLN A 102 40.32 30.57 35.06
N ASN A 103 40.46 29.43 35.77
CA ASN A 103 40.48 29.17 37.24
C ASN A 103 39.18 29.39 38.05
N GLU A 104 38.78 28.55 39.03
CA GLU A 104 39.57 27.87 40.05
C GLU A 104 38.79 26.68 40.68
N ILE A 105 39.52 25.69 41.21
CA ILE A 105 39.07 24.44 41.85
C ILE A 105 38.93 24.65 43.36
N THR A 106 37.92 24.10 44.05
CA THR A 106 38.12 23.46 45.37
C THR A 106 37.02 22.43 45.70
N ASP A 107 37.49 21.33 46.31
CA ASP A 107 36.85 20.07 46.68
C ASP A 107 35.96 20.10 47.96
N ASN A 108 35.14 19.04 48.05
CA ASN A 108 34.65 18.31 49.23
C ASN A 108 33.62 18.94 50.17
N GLU A 109 32.44 18.31 50.27
CA GLU A 109 32.11 17.45 51.42
C GLU A 109 30.91 16.53 51.12
N LYS A 110 31.10 15.24 51.44
CA LYS A 110 30.07 14.23 51.64
C LYS A 110 29.26 14.61 52.87
N ASP A 111 27.95 14.39 52.85
CA ASP A 111 27.31 13.63 53.92
C ASP A 111 25.96 13.02 53.51
N GLU A 112 25.75 11.81 54.02
CA GLU A 112 24.65 10.87 53.86
C GLU A 112 23.30 11.47 54.25
N ILE A 113 22.21 11.20 53.50
CA ILE A 113 20.87 10.91 54.09
C ILE A 113 20.04 9.98 53.16
N SER A 114 19.76 8.79 53.71
CA SER A 114 18.52 8.00 53.64
C SER A 114 18.13 7.28 52.34
N ASP A 115 18.43 5.98 52.36
CA ASP A 115 17.62 4.93 51.78
C ASP A 115 16.15 5.06 52.21
N GLN A 116 15.29 5.44 51.28
CA GLN A 116 13.90 5.00 51.27
C GLN A 116 13.64 4.43 49.89
N GLU A 117 13.62 3.09 49.83
CA GLU A 117 13.06 2.29 48.75
C GLU A 117 11.62 2.74 48.47
N LYS A 118 11.48 3.77 47.62
CA LYS A 118 10.30 3.89 46.78
C LYS A 118 10.49 2.87 45.67
N ASP A 119 9.86 1.73 45.89
CA ASP A 119 9.54 0.72 44.90
C ASP A 119 8.63 1.36 43.83
N VAL A 120 9.23 2.27 43.05
CA VAL A 120 8.69 2.67 41.76
C VAL A 120 8.87 1.43 40.92
N LYS A 121 7.80 0.63 40.83
CA LYS A 121 7.57 -0.24 39.69
C LYS A 121 7.80 0.62 38.45
N LYS A 122 9.03 0.62 37.95
CA LYS A 122 9.31 0.90 36.56
C LYS A 122 8.40 -0.06 35.83
N GLU A 123 7.39 0.50 35.16
CA GLU A 123 6.79 -0.20 34.03
C GLU A 123 7.95 -0.80 33.24
N PRO A 124 7.89 -2.10 32.88
CA PRO A 124 8.98 -2.71 32.14
C PRO A 124 9.27 -1.79 30.96
N ASP A 125 10.53 -1.37 30.83
CA ASP A 125 11.02 -0.65 29.66
C ASP A 125 10.34 -1.30 28.45
N LYS A 126 9.59 -0.51 27.67
CA LYS A 126 9.15 -0.91 26.33
C LYS A 126 10.44 -1.06 25.51
N ALA A 127 11.15 -2.15 25.78
CA ALA A 127 12.32 -2.59 25.07
C ALA A 127 11.92 -2.55 23.60
N THR A 128 12.68 -1.76 22.85
CA THR A 128 12.54 -1.42 21.44
C THR A 128 11.95 -2.59 20.66
N SER A 129 10.62 -2.65 20.57
CA SER A 129 9.93 -3.75 19.94
C SER A 129 10.37 -3.78 18.49
N ASN A 130 10.96 -4.89 18.06
CA ASN A 130 11.31 -5.13 16.67
C ASN A 130 10.12 -4.68 15.80
N PRO A 131 10.29 -3.74 14.85
CA PRO A 131 9.17 -3.18 14.11
C PRO A 131 8.41 -4.25 13.32
N PHE A 132 9.08 -5.32 12.89
CA PHE A 132 8.44 -6.44 12.22
C PHE A 132 7.48 -7.20 13.14
N GLU A 133 7.82 -7.31 14.43
CA GLU A 133 6.96 -7.92 15.46
C GLU A 133 5.86 -6.96 15.90
N LYS A 134 6.21 -5.68 16.14
CA LYS A 134 5.26 -4.63 16.51
C LYS A 134 4.08 -4.58 15.54
N TYR A 135 4.39 -4.53 14.25
CA TYR A 135 3.36 -4.43 13.20
C TYR A 135 2.97 -5.79 12.63
N GLN A 136 3.42 -6.91 13.18
CA GLN A 136 3.19 -8.26 12.64
C GLN A 136 3.30 -8.32 11.10
N VAL A 137 4.42 -7.85 10.55
CA VAL A 137 4.58 -7.62 9.10
C VAL A 137 4.31 -8.87 8.26
N PHE A 138 4.60 -10.05 8.81
CA PHE A 138 4.38 -11.35 8.16
C PHE A 138 3.15 -12.10 8.68
N SER A 139 2.17 -11.41 9.25
CA SER A 139 0.87 -12.03 9.54
C SER A 139 0.16 -12.36 8.23
N ASP A 140 -0.48 -13.51 8.18
CA ASP A 140 -1.43 -13.84 7.13
C ASP A 140 -2.53 -12.76 7.05
N TYR A 141 -3.00 -12.50 5.83
CA TYR A 141 -4.05 -11.52 5.61
C TYR A 141 -4.98 -11.92 4.47
N MET A 142 -6.21 -11.40 4.54
CA MET A 142 -7.18 -11.40 3.46
C MET A 142 -7.72 -9.97 3.31
N LEU A 143 -7.40 -9.35 2.19
CA LEU A 143 -7.92 -8.05 1.78
C LEU A 143 -9.11 -8.26 0.84
N GLU A 144 -10.21 -7.58 1.11
CA GLU A 144 -11.39 -7.53 0.27
C GLU A 144 -11.41 -6.24 -0.55
N HIS A 145 -11.86 -6.38 -1.79
CA HIS A 145 -12.28 -5.27 -2.63
C HIS A 145 -13.49 -5.69 -3.47
N PRO A 146 -14.49 -4.82 -3.73
CA PRO A 146 -15.66 -5.15 -4.56
C PRO A 146 -15.37 -5.51 -6.04
N GLY A 147 -14.10 -5.54 -6.44
CA GLY A 147 -13.62 -5.76 -7.79
C GLY A 147 -12.53 -6.83 -7.85
N TYR A 148 -11.39 -6.53 -8.47
CA TYR A 148 -10.30 -7.50 -8.66
C TYR A 148 -9.12 -7.32 -7.71
N LEU A 149 -9.16 -6.36 -6.80
CA LEU A 149 -8.05 -6.07 -5.89
C LEU A 149 -8.06 -6.95 -4.63
N SER A 150 -9.03 -7.85 -4.49
CA SER A 150 -9.04 -8.80 -3.38
C SER A 150 -7.79 -9.68 -3.44
N GLU A 151 -7.16 -9.87 -2.29
CA GLU A 151 -5.88 -10.54 -2.18
C GLU A 151 -5.82 -11.29 -0.86
N ALA A 152 -5.31 -12.52 -0.88
CA ALA A 152 -4.97 -13.21 0.34
C ALA A 152 -3.52 -13.68 0.26
N ARG A 153 -2.81 -13.64 1.39
CA ARG A 153 -1.44 -14.14 1.50
C ARG A 153 -1.26 -14.86 2.82
N THR A 154 -0.58 -16.00 2.74
CA THR A 154 0.01 -16.72 3.84
C THR A 154 1.52 -16.67 3.74
N PHE A 155 2.20 -16.42 4.87
CA PHE A 155 3.64 -16.29 4.92
C PHE A 155 4.31 -17.52 5.53
N TYR A 156 5.46 -17.89 4.97
CA TYR A 156 6.30 -18.97 5.43
C TYR A 156 7.73 -18.46 5.61
N LYS A 157 8.20 -18.46 6.87
CA LYS A 157 9.59 -18.15 7.19
C LYS A 157 10.48 -19.31 6.79
N ILE A 158 11.58 -19.00 6.13
CA ILE A 158 12.59 -20.00 5.76
C ILE A 158 13.65 -20.04 6.86
N GLU A 159 13.84 -21.21 7.45
CA GLU A 159 14.82 -21.39 8.52
C GLU A 159 16.23 -21.01 8.05
N ASN A 160 16.98 -20.32 8.93
CA ASN A 160 18.37 -19.93 8.69
C ASN A 160 18.62 -19.03 7.47
N THR A 161 17.58 -18.33 6.97
CA THR A 161 17.71 -17.31 5.93
C THR A 161 16.95 -16.04 6.31
N ASN A 162 17.15 -14.99 5.52
CA ASN A 162 16.38 -13.75 5.61
C ASN A 162 15.19 -13.72 4.65
N TYR A 163 14.80 -14.88 4.10
CA TYR A 163 13.74 -14.97 3.11
C TYR A 163 12.41 -15.39 3.74
N PHE A 164 11.33 -14.85 3.17
CA PHE A 164 9.97 -15.26 3.45
C PHE A 164 9.28 -15.58 2.13
N LEU A 165 8.69 -16.77 2.04
CA LEU A 165 7.82 -17.12 0.92
C LEU A 165 6.39 -16.73 1.29
N ALA A 166 5.73 -15.96 0.44
CA ALA A 166 4.29 -15.76 0.52
C ALA A 166 3.58 -16.48 -0.62
N TYR A 167 2.43 -17.05 -0.28
CA TYR A 167 1.55 -17.73 -1.22
C TYR A 167 0.10 -17.29 -0.98
N GLY A 168 -0.66 -17.12 -2.05
CA GLY A 168 -2.10 -16.96 -1.98
C GLY A 168 -2.67 -16.54 -3.32
N HIS A 169 -3.70 -15.70 -3.32
CA HIS A 169 -4.41 -15.34 -4.55
C HIS A 169 -4.53 -13.84 -4.79
N GLN A 170 -4.73 -13.45 -6.04
CA GLN A 170 -5.19 -12.12 -6.45
C GLN A 170 -6.48 -12.26 -7.25
N ALA A 171 -7.42 -11.33 -7.06
CA ALA A 171 -8.71 -11.29 -7.73
C ALA A 171 -9.54 -12.59 -7.60
N HIS A 172 -9.28 -13.42 -6.57
CA HIS A 172 -9.86 -14.75 -6.37
C HIS A 172 -9.66 -15.77 -7.51
N ALA A 173 -8.80 -15.47 -8.49
CA ALA A 173 -8.70 -16.26 -9.72
C ALA A 173 -7.29 -16.78 -10.01
N VAL A 174 -6.27 -16.08 -9.52
CA VAL A 174 -4.88 -16.33 -9.90
C VAL A 174 -4.07 -16.57 -8.64
N ASN A 175 -3.39 -17.71 -8.55
CA ASN A 175 -2.46 -17.94 -7.46
C ASN A 175 -1.16 -17.18 -7.71
N ARG A 176 -0.59 -16.66 -6.64
CA ARG A 176 0.67 -15.92 -6.70
C ARG A 176 1.64 -16.44 -5.66
N TYR A 177 2.90 -16.55 -6.07
CA TYR A 177 4.03 -16.90 -5.23
C TYR A 177 5.01 -15.73 -5.24
N GLU A 178 5.37 -15.28 -4.05
CA GLU A 178 6.17 -14.07 -3.83
C GLU A 178 7.29 -14.39 -2.85
N LEU A 179 8.51 -13.95 -3.18
CA LEU A 179 9.66 -14.10 -2.29
C LEU A 179 10.06 -12.74 -1.76
N PHE A 180 10.08 -12.62 -0.44
CA PHE A 180 10.49 -11.42 0.27
C PHE A 180 11.86 -11.62 0.90
N GLU A 181 12.69 -10.58 0.87
CA GLU A 181 13.97 -10.51 1.57
C GLU A 181 13.88 -9.48 2.69
N VAL A 182 14.36 -9.86 3.87
CA VAL A 182 14.51 -8.98 5.02
C VAL A 182 15.94 -8.52 5.11
N LYS A 183 16.14 -7.21 5.09
CA LYS A 183 17.45 -6.60 5.27
C LYS A 183 17.32 -5.36 6.12
N ASP A 184 18.08 -5.32 7.22
CA ASP A 184 18.01 -4.25 8.20
C ASP A 184 16.56 -4.06 8.70
N ASN A 185 15.98 -2.87 8.54
CA ASN A 185 14.59 -2.56 8.89
C ASN A 185 13.63 -2.58 7.70
N THR A 186 14.02 -3.21 6.58
CA THR A 186 13.25 -3.23 5.33
C THR A 186 12.92 -4.66 4.91
N VAL A 187 11.71 -4.81 4.38
CA VAL A 187 11.20 -6.02 3.73
C VAL A 187 10.90 -5.66 2.29
N THR A 188 11.56 -6.36 1.36
CA THR A 188 11.44 -6.11 -0.08
C THR A 188 10.93 -7.36 -0.77
N LEU A 189 9.92 -7.21 -1.62
CA LEU A 189 9.54 -8.24 -2.59
C LEU A 189 10.61 -8.31 -3.67
N ILE A 190 11.31 -9.45 -3.75
CA ILE A 190 12.43 -9.65 -4.67
C ILE A 190 12.08 -10.53 -5.87
N ARG A 191 11.06 -11.38 -5.76
CA ARG A 191 10.56 -12.24 -6.87
C ARG A 191 9.05 -12.39 -6.77
N SER A 192 8.37 -12.45 -7.91
CA SER A 192 6.93 -12.69 -7.97
C SER A 192 6.59 -13.45 -9.25
N VAL A 193 5.75 -14.47 -9.13
CA VAL A 193 5.20 -15.20 -10.27
C VAL A 193 3.73 -15.52 -10.02
N VAL A 194 2.94 -15.49 -11.09
CA VAL A 194 1.55 -15.97 -11.10
C VAL A 194 1.52 -17.35 -11.74
N ASP A 195 0.66 -18.23 -11.22
CA ASP A 195 0.53 -19.61 -11.74
C ASP A 195 0.28 -19.67 -13.24
N ASP A 196 -0.60 -18.84 -13.79
CA ASP A 196 -0.90 -18.77 -15.23
C ASP A 196 0.34 -18.49 -16.11
N ALA A 197 1.38 -17.84 -15.58
CA ALA A 197 2.56 -17.49 -16.37
C ALA A 197 3.51 -18.68 -16.56
N ASP A 198 3.52 -19.64 -15.62
CA ASP A 198 4.38 -20.82 -15.67
C ASP A 198 3.70 -22.03 -15.00
N PHE A 199 2.50 -22.33 -15.49
CA PHE A 199 1.58 -23.26 -14.84
C PHE A 199 2.18 -24.65 -14.66
N GLU A 200 2.72 -25.25 -15.74
CA GLU A 200 3.27 -26.61 -15.69
C GLU A 200 4.42 -26.73 -14.67
N ARG A 201 5.30 -25.72 -14.61
CA ARG A 201 6.42 -25.70 -13.69
C ARG A 201 5.96 -25.57 -12.25
N ILE A 202 5.07 -24.62 -11.98
CA ILE A 202 4.53 -24.38 -10.65
C ILE A 202 3.72 -25.59 -10.17
N GLU A 203 2.86 -26.16 -11.02
CA GLU A 203 2.09 -27.36 -10.72
C GLU A 203 3.01 -28.54 -10.33
N SER A 204 4.11 -28.73 -11.07
CA SER A 204 5.08 -29.79 -10.76
C SER A 204 5.76 -29.62 -9.41
N ILE A 205 5.87 -28.39 -8.90
CA ILE A 205 6.52 -28.09 -7.62
C ILE A 205 5.53 -28.26 -6.46
N VAL A 206 4.32 -27.69 -6.56
CA VAL A 206 3.36 -27.61 -5.43
C VAL A 206 2.80 -28.95 -4.97
N HIS A 207 2.89 -29.98 -5.79
CA HIS A 207 2.47 -31.35 -5.45
C HIS A 207 3.56 -32.16 -4.72
N LEU A 208 4.72 -31.58 -4.46
CA LEU A 208 5.82 -32.22 -3.75
C LEU A 208 5.78 -31.87 -2.25
N ASP A 209 6.24 -32.78 -1.39
CA ASP A 209 6.21 -32.58 0.07
C ASP A 209 7.05 -31.37 0.51
N ASN A 210 8.17 -31.12 -0.17
CA ASN A 210 9.09 -30.00 0.06
C ASN A 210 8.90 -28.85 -0.95
N TRP A 211 7.65 -28.64 -1.37
CA TRP A 211 7.36 -27.66 -2.42
C TRP A 211 7.80 -26.24 -2.06
N LYS A 212 7.84 -25.86 -0.79
CA LYS A 212 8.20 -24.49 -0.37
C LYS A 212 9.65 -24.21 -0.73
N GLU A 213 10.55 -25.10 -0.33
CA GLU A 213 11.98 -25.04 -0.61
C GLU A 213 12.25 -25.05 -2.12
N LEU A 214 11.55 -25.91 -2.85
CA LEU A 214 11.66 -26.00 -4.31
C LEU A 214 11.10 -24.75 -5.02
N MET A 215 10.02 -24.17 -4.50
CA MET A 215 9.43 -22.93 -5.02
C MET A 215 10.41 -21.77 -4.85
N ILE A 216 11.09 -21.68 -3.70
CA ILE A 216 12.11 -20.65 -3.47
C ILE A 216 13.27 -20.81 -4.46
N ASP A 217 13.78 -22.02 -4.63
CA ASP A 217 14.85 -22.30 -5.57
C ASP A 217 14.48 -21.90 -7.01
N TYR A 218 13.27 -22.26 -7.43
CA TYR A 218 12.69 -21.84 -8.70
C TYR A 218 12.58 -20.31 -8.81
N LEU A 219 12.01 -19.63 -7.81
CA LEU A 219 11.87 -18.17 -7.81
C LEU A 219 13.23 -17.46 -7.91
N LEU A 220 14.26 -17.95 -7.22
CA LEU A 220 15.60 -17.35 -7.23
C LEU A 220 16.33 -17.56 -8.55
N LYS A 221 16.21 -18.76 -9.16
CA LYS A 221 16.97 -19.16 -10.36
C LYS A 221 16.30 -18.76 -11.67
N GLU A 222 14.98 -18.90 -11.75
CA GLU A 222 14.25 -18.86 -13.03
C GLU A 222 13.36 -17.61 -13.17
N VAL A 223 12.85 -17.07 -12.06
CA VAL A 223 11.96 -15.91 -12.08
C VAL A 223 12.76 -14.60 -12.10
N LYS A 224 12.30 -13.65 -12.93
CA LYS A 224 12.94 -12.35 -13.07
C LYS A 224 12.94 -11.60 -11.73
N PRO A 225 14.05 -10.93 -11.37
CA PRO A 225 14.09 -10.04 -10.22
C PRO A 225 13.03 -8.94 -10.31
N THR A 226 12.48 -8.61 -9.15
CA THR A 226 11.70 -7.39 -8.92
C THR A 226 12.23 -6.72 -7.66
N GLU A 227 11.85 -5.47 -7.44
CA GLU A 227 12.25 -4.71 -6.26
C GLU A 227 11.07 -3.81 -5.89
N GLU A 228 10.23 -4.29 -4.97
CA GLU A 228 9.10 -3.53 -4.44
C GLU A 228 9.20 -3.53 -2.91
N ILE A 229 9.20 -2.36 -2.29
CA ILE A 229 9.17 -2.25 -0.83
C ILE A 229 7.83 -2.76 -0.33
N PHE A 230 7.86 -3.73 0.58
CA PHE A 230 6.67 -4.22 1.27
C PHE A 230 6.49 -3.54 2.62
N PHE A 231 7.59 -3.37 3.35
CA PHE A 231 7.62 -2.69 4.64
C PHE A 231 8.99 -2.07 4.88
N SER A 232 9.05 -0.91 5.50
CA SER A 232 10.31 -0.24 5.87
C SER A 232 10.08 0.57 7.15
N PHE A 233 10.99 0.45 8.10
CA PHE A 233 10.91 1.18 9.36
C PHE A 233 12.15 2.05 9.58
N ASP A 234 12.17 3.20 8.92
CA ASP A 234 13.17 4.25 9.10
C ASP A 234 12.47 5.52 9.62
N ASN A 235 12.81 5.95 10.84
CA ASN A 235 12.14 7.04 11.55
C ASN A 235 12.47 8.40 10.89
N PRO A 236 11.51 9.35 10.73
CA PRO A 236 10.45 9.71 11.67
C PRO A 236 9.03 9.49 11.12
N GLN A 237 8.76 8.38 10.44
CA GLN A 237 7.40 8.12 9.98
C GLN A 237 6.51 7.76 11.18
N SER A 238 5.41 8.49 11.36
CA SER A 238 4.43 8.24 12.42
C SER A 238 3.18 7.58 11.85
N GLU A 239 2.45 6.89 12.72
CA GLU A 239 1.12 6.40 12.39
C GLU A 239 0.22 7.56 11.98
N THR A 240 -0.62 7.31 10.98
CA THR A 240 -1.54 8.29 10.41
C THR A 240 -2.97 7.80 10.64
N GLU A 241 -3.87 8.72 10.97
CA GLU A 241 -5.29 8.42 11.06
C GLU A 241 -5.87 8.20 9.65
N VAL A 242 -6.45 7.02 9.41
CA VAL A 242 -7.08 6.64 8.16
C VAL A 242 -8.52 6.25 8.42
N THR A 243 -9.46 6.92 7.73
CA THR A 243 -10.89 6.61 7.83
C THR A 243 -11.29 5.50 6.85
N ILE A 244 -11.81 4.40 7.38
CA ILE A 244 -12.27 3.23 6.64
C ILE A 244 -13.69 2.94 7.10
N GLU A 245 -14.67 2.98 6.18
CA GLU A 245 -16.08 2.67 6.49
C GLU A 245 -16.63 3.44 7.71
N ASP A 246 -16.38 4.75 7.72
CA ASP A 246 -16.78 5.69 8.79
C ASP A 246 -16.12 5.44 10.15
N GLN A 247 -15.10 4.59 10.21
CA GLN A 247 -14.28 4.35 11.40
C GLN A 247 -12.84 4.84 11.18
N SER A 248 -12.27 5.51 12.18
CA SER A 248 -10.88 5.96 12.16
C SER A 248 -9.94 4.90 12.74
N TYR A 249 -8.84 4.66 12.03
CA TYR A 249 -7.79 3.74 12.43
C TYR A 249 -6.43 4.45 12.43
N MET A 250 -5.62 4.24 13.47
CA MET A 250 -4.22 4.63 13.47
C MET A 250 -3.41 3.55 12.76
N LEU A 251 -2.87 3.87 11.58
CA LEU A 251 -2.15 2.93 10.74
C LEU A 251 -0.77 3.47 10.36
N PHE A 252 0.23 2.59 10.31
CA PHE A 252 1.58 2.90 9.87
C PHE A 252 1.66 2.84 8.34
N PRO A 253 1.91 3.97 7.64
CA PRO A 253 1.98 3.98 6.18
C PRO A 253 3.33 3.54 5.66
N ILE A 254 3.35 2.82 4.55
CA ILE A 254 4.53 2.48 3.75
C ILE A 254 4.29 2.97 2.32
N ASN A 255 5.09 3.94 1.88
CA ASN A 255 5.02 4.44 0.51
C ASN A 255 5.79 3.50 -0.41
N VAL A 256 5.07 2.58 -1.04
CA VAL A 256 5.65 1.58 -1.96
C VAL A 256 6.09 2.25 -3.26
N THR A 257 5.20 3.09 -3.80
CA THR A 257 5.49 4.00 -4.92
C THR A 257 4.74 5.31 -4.68
N LYS A 258 4.92 6.29 -5.57
CA LYS A 258 4.13 7.54 -5.55
C LYS A 258 2.61 7.32 -5.61
N ASP A 259 2.19 6.18 -6.16
CA ASP A 259 0.78 5.89 -6.45
C ASP A 259 0.24 4.70 -5.63
N LYS A 260 1.06 4.14 -4.72
CA LYS A 260 0.73 2.92 -3.98
C LYS A 260 1.22 3.01 -2.54
N ILE A 261 0.30 2.89 -1.60
CA ILE A 261 0.57 2.98 -0.16
C ILE A 261 0.03 1.74 0.52
N TYR A 262 0.84 1.11 1.36
CA TYR A 262 0.41 0.04 2.25
C TYR A 262 0.26 0.59 3.66
N PHE A 263 -0.77 0.14 4.39
CA PHE A 263 -1.01 0.57 5.76
C PHE A 263 -1.02 -0.65 6.67
N PHE A 264 -0.17 -0.63 7.69
CA PHE A 264 -0.03 -1.68 8.69
C PHE A 264 -0.64 -1.24 10.03
N LYS A 265 -1.32 -2.15 10.71
CA LYS A 265 -1.84 -1.92 12.07
C LYS A 265 -0.96 -2.65 13.07
N GLU A 266 -0.64 -1.97 14.17
CA GLU A 266 0.10 -2.56 15.28
C GLU A 266 -0.62 -3.82 15.79
N GLY A 267 0.13 -4.90 15.97
CA GLY A 267 -0.39 -6.18 16.44
C GLY A 267 -1.23 -6.97 15.44
N GLU A 268 -1.42 -6.50 14.20
CA GLU A 268 -2.32 -7.18 13.25
C GLU A 268 -1.79 -7.27 11.82
N GLY A 269 -0.75 -6.52 11.41
CA GLY A 269 -0.19 -6.63 10.06
C GLY A 269 -0.81 -5.70 9.05
N LEU A 270 -0.73 -6.10 7.79
CA LEU A 270 -1.26 -5.32 6.67
C LEU A 270 -2.79 -5.18 6.78
N TRP A 271 -3.27 -3.95 6.69
CA TRP A 271 -4.69 -3.61 6.80
C TRP A 271 -5.29 -3.05 5.51
N VAL A 272 -4.54 -2.18 4.82
CA VAL A 272 -5.02 -1.52 3.62
C VAL A 272 -3.93 -1.46 2.57
N LYS A 273 -4.30 -1.75 1.32
CA LYS A 273 -3.53 -1.34 0.14
C LYS A 273 -4.32 -0.25 -0.59
N LEU A 274 -3.72 0.94 -0.72
CA LEU A 274 -4.31 2.09 -1.40
C LEU A 274 -3.61 2.31 -2.74
N TYR A 275 -4.41 2.42 -3.80
CA TYR A 275 -3.97 2.60 -5.18
C TYR A 275 -4.51 3.94 -5.71
N LYS A 276 -3.59 4.80 -6.10
CA LYS A 276 -3.82 6.18 -6.57
C LYS A 276 -3.35 6.42 -8.00
N ASP A 277 -2.92 5.36 -8.71
CA ASP A 277 -2.36 5.51 -10.04
C ASP A 277 -3.41 5.97 -11.05
N GLU A 278 -2.94 6.70 -12.07
CA GLU A 278 -3.82 7.30 -13.07
C GLU A 278 -4.65 6.25 -13.81
N ALA A 279 -4.11 5.04 -14.04
CA ALA A 279 -4.84 3.98 -14.72
C ALA A 279 -6.00 3.46 -13.86
N THR A 280 -5.78 3.27 -12.56
CA THR A 280 -6.80 2.94 -11.57
C THR A 280 -7.89 4.02 -11.53
N ILE A 281 -7.51 5.30 -11.40
CA ILE A 281 -8.47 6.41 -11.39
C ILE A 281 -9.23 6.50 -12.71
N ASN A 282 -8.56 6.33 -13.85
CA ASN A 282 -9.22 6.37 -15.16
C ASN A 282 -10.22 5.22 -15.33
N MET A 283 -9.92 4.04 -14.78
CA MET A 283 -10.80 2.89 -14.89
C MET A 283 -11.99 2.93 -13.92
N TYR A 284 -11.78 3.43 -12.70
CA TYR A 284 -12.78 3.40 -11.62
C TYR A 284 -13.46 4.74 -11.35
N GLY A 285 -12.80 5.83 -11.70
CA GLY A 285 -13.21 7.20 -11.45
C GLY A 285 -12.84 7.73 -10.06
N GLU A 286 -12.10 6.96 -9.26
CA GLU A 286 -11.66 7.29 -7.90
C GLU A 286 -10.48 6.40 -7.47
N GLU A 287 -9.78 6.76 -6.40
CA GLU A 287 -8.76 5.90 -5.75
C GLU A 287 -9.39 4.57 -5.31
N GLN A 288 -8.63 3.49 -5.32
CA GLN A 288 -9.14 2.17 -4.89
C GLN A 288 -8.40 1.68 -3.67
N LYS A 289 -9.11 1.01 -2.75
CA LYS A 289 -8.54 0.45 -1.52
C LYS A 289 -8.98 -1.00 -1.33
N ALA A 290 -8.04 -1.90 -1.07
CA ALA A 290 -8.34 -3.24 -0.58
C ALA A 290 -8.17 -3.25 0.95
N ILE A 291 -9.16 -3.74 1.69
CA ILE A 291 -9.24 -3.61 3.16
C ILE A 291 -9.28 -5.00 3.79
N ARG A 292 -8.58 -5.18 4.91
CA ARG A 292 -8.59 -6.43 5.66
C ARG A 292 -9.99 -6.78 6.17
N ILE A 293 -10.40 -8.02 5.96
CA ILE A 293 -11.63 -8.57 6.56
C ILE A 293 -11.34 -8.86 8.04
N GLN A 294 -12.17 -8.35 8.95
CA GLN A 294 -12.14 -8.75 10.35
C GLN A 294 -12.85 -10.11 10.48
N GLU A 295 -12.15 -11.12 11.00
CA GLU A 295 -12.73 -12.43 11.34
C GLU A 295 -13.47 -12.41 12.68
#